data_AF-A0A351IYR9-F1
#
_entry.id   AF-A0A351IYR9-F1
#
_cell.length_a   1.000
_cell.length_b   1.000
_cell.length_c   1.000
_cell.angle_alpha   90.00
_cell.angle_beta   90.00
_cell.angle_gamma   90.00
#
_symmetry.space_group_name_H-M   'P 1'
#
loop_
_entity.id
_entity.type
_entity.pdbx_description
1 polymer ?
#
loop_
_entity_poly.entity_id
_entity_poly.type
_entity_poly.pdbx_seq_one_letter_code
_entity_poly.pdbx_strand_id
1 'polypeptide(L)'
;KETVKSVISKYTAENLVASRDALSVKITETLEKSLQKYNIIVIGTAIENLDFSNAFTDAVEEKQVAEQKQLKARIEQDQKNLEAEADARRQVIAAEAEAEVTRIQAEVAQYAGEKEAEMNRKLAETLTSELIQYYLVNQWNGQLPQFSGTDGVFPILEGFHDAAGTSK
;
A
#
# COMPACT_ATOMS: atom_id res chain seq x y z
N LYS A 1 5.84 17.88 63.62
CA LYS A 1 4.86 17.91 62.50
C LYS A 1 5.55 17.91 61.13
N GLU A 2 6.70 18.55 60.98
CA GLU A 2 7.34 18.77 59.67
C GLU A 2 8.04 17.52 59.08
N THR A 3 8.56 16.63 59.93
CA THR A 3 9.39 15.49 59.53
C THR A 3 8.65 14.45 58.67
N VAL A 4 7.41 14.12 59.02
CA VAL A 4 6.59 13.16 58.25
C VAL A 4 6.18 13.74 56.90
N LYS A 5 5.79 15.03 56.87
CA LYS A 5 5.37 15.72 55.64
C LYS A 5 6.51 15.82 54.62
N SER A 6 7.74 16.04 55.09
CA SER A 6 8.96 16.07 54.26
C SER A 6 9.27 14.75 53.56
N VAL A 7 8.97 13.62 54.21
CA VAL A 7 9.18 12.29 53.62
C VAL A 7 8.10 12.01 52.56
N ILE A 8 6.83 12.32 52.87
CA ILE A 8 5.69 12.11 51.95
C ILE A 8 5.82 12.96 50.68
N SER A 9 6.27 14.21 50.79
CA SER A 9 6.39 15.12 49.64
C SER A 9 7.43 14.70 48.59
N LYS A 10 8.29 13.73 48.88
CA LYS A 10 9.29 13.20 47.94
C LYS A 10 8.73 12.14 46.99
N TYR A 11 7.52 11.66 47.25
CA TYR A 11 6.87 10.62 46.46
C TYR A 11 5.70 11.23 45.67
N THR A 12 5.54 10.83 44.42
CA THR A 12 4.33 11.12 43.65
C THR A 12 3.17 10.29 44.22
N ALA A 13 1.93 10.79 44.12
CA ALA A 13 0.76 10.08 44.64
C ALA A 13 0.59 8.67 44.03
N GLU A 14 0.90 8.54 42.75
CA GLU A 14 0.90 7.28 42.00
C GLU A 14 1.82 6.24 42.65
N ASN A 15 3.01 6.66 43.09
CA ASN A 15 4.01 5.79 43.71
C ASN A 15 3.84 5.64 45.22
N LEU A 16 3.03 6.49 45.85
CA LEU A 16 2.80 6.53 47.30
C LEU A 16 2.02 5.30 47.79
N VAL A 17 1.04 4.85 46.99
CA VAL A 17 0.28 3.62 47.27
C VAL A 17 1.18 2.40 47.07
N ALA A 18 1.92 2.36 45.97
CA ALA A 18 2.82 1.25 45.65
C ALA A 18 4.00 1.11 46.63
N SER A 19 4.48 2.22 47.20
CA SER A 19 5.65 2.26 48.09
C SER A 19 5.27 2.43 49.57
N ARG A 20 4.02 2.11 49.96
CA ARG A 20 3.49 2.33 51.32
C ARG A 20 4.34 1.72 52.42
N ASP A 21 4.85 0.51 52.20
CA ASP A 21 5.69 -0.19 53.17
C ASP A 21 7.05 0.49 53.34
N ALA A 22 7.71 0.80 52.23
CA ALA A 22 8.98 1.53 52.22
C ALA A 22 8.84 2.93 52.85
N LEU A 23 7.71 3.59 52.62
CA LEU A 23 7.39 4.88 53.20
C LEU A 23 7.17 4.78 54.72
N SER A 24 6.46 3.75 55.18
CA SER A 24 6.21 3.50 56.62
C SER A 24 7.51 3.25 57.38
N VAL A 25 8.45 2.48 56.81
CA VAL A 25 9.79 2.29 57.38
C VAL A 25 10.52 3.63 57.52
N LYS A 26 10.52 4.43 56.46
CA LYS A 26 11.25 5.72 56.44
C LYS A 26 10.66 6.75 57.40
N ILE A 27 9.34 6.75 57.56
CA ILE A 27 8.64 7.57 58.56
C ILE A 27 9.02 7.13 59.97
N THR A 28 9.06 5.82 60.23
CA THR A 28 9.47 5.25 61.52
C THR A 28 10.89 5.69 61.89
N GLU A 29 11.87 5.49 61.00
CA GLU A 29 13.27 5.91 61.23
C GLU A 29 13.40 7.41 61.52
N THR A 30 12.61 8.22 60.81
CA THR A 30 12.65 9.68 60.93
C THR A 30 12.02 10.16 62.25
N LEU A 31 10.94 9.50 62.68
CA LEU A 31 10.29 9.77 63.95
C LEU A 31 11.14 9.30 65.12
N GLU A 32 11.75 8.12 65.03
CA GLU A 32 12.66 7.59 66.05
C GLU A 32 13.80 8.57 66.34
N LYS A 33 14.49 9.06 65.30
CA LYS A 33 15.55 10.08 65.44
C LYS A 33 15.09 11.38 66.09
N SER A 34 13.86 11.82 65.82
CA SER A 34 13.31 13.05 66.39
C SER A 34 12.87 12.88 67.84
N LEU A 35 12.30 11.71 68.16
CA LEU A 35 11.68 11.42 69.45
C LEU A 35 12.66 10.82 70.47
N GLN A 36 13.80 10.30 70.02
CA GLN A 36 14.88 9.80 70.88
C GLN A 36 15.39 10.88 71.86
N LYS A 37 15.35 12.15 71.49
CA LYS A 37 15.69 13.30 72.36
C LYS A 37 14.79 13.43 73.60
N TYR A 38 13.61 12.80 73.54
CA TYR A 38 12.61 12.81 74.60
C TYR A 38 12.47 11.44 75.27
N ASN A 39 13.42 10.52 75.04
CA ASN A 39 13.37 9.13 75.54
C ASN A 39 12.13 8.34 75.11
N ILE A 40 11.54 8.68 73.96
CA ILE A 40 10.39 7.96 73.39
C ILE A 40 10.90 6.94 72.36
N ILE A 41 10.48 5.69 72.48
CA ILE A 41 10.80 4.59 71.56
C ILE A 41 9.61 4.35 70.63
N VAL A 42 9.86 4.34 69.32
CA VAL A 42 8.85 4.06 68.30
C VAL A 42 9.00 2.61 67.84
N ILE A 43 7.98 1.77 68.07
CA ILE A 43 8.01 0.34 67.72
C ILE A 43 7.69 0.11 66.23
N GLY A 44 6.86 0.98 65.65
CA GLY A 44 6.47 0.92 64.25
C GLY A 44 5.44 1.99 63.93
N THR A 45 5.32 2.31 62.64
CA THR A 45 4.27 3.20 62.15
C THR A 45 3.55 2.55 60.98
N ALA A 46 2.23 2.69 60.97
CA ALA A 46 1.39 2.29 59.86
C ALA A 46 0.68 3.53 59.33
N ILE A 47 0.71 3.70 58.02
CA ILE A 47 -0.13 4.68 57.34
C ILE A 47 -1.53 4.06 57.26
N GLU A 48 -2.58 4.77 57.65
CA GLU A 48 -3.97 4.29 57.58
C GLU A 48 -4.73 4.94 56.42
N ASN A 49 -4.89 6.27 56.47
CA ASN A 49 -5.57 7.05 55.44
C ASN A 49 -4.61 8.04 54.78
N LEU A 50 -4.67 8.10 53.46
CA LEU A 50 -3.88 9.00 52.61
C LEU A 50 -4.86 9.82 51.79
N ASP A 51 -5.10 11.06 52.23
CA ASP A 51 -5.93 12.01 51.50
C ASP A 51 -5.04 13.03 50.80
N PHE A 52 -5.25 13.17 49.49
CA PHE A 52 -4.66 14.25 48.70
C PHE A 52 -5.64 15.41 48.62
N SER A 53 -5.14 16.63 48.43
CA SER A 53 -6.01 17.77 48.13
C SER A 53 -6.76 17.54 46.83
N ASN A 54 -8.03 17.94 46.74
CA ASN A 54 -8.84 17.83 45.52
C ASN A 54 -8.11 18.35 44.27
N ALA A 55 -7.50 19.53 44.35
CA ALA A 55 -6.75 20.13 43.24
C ALA A 55 -5.58 19.26 42.73
N PHE A 56 -4.99 18.42 43.58
CA PHE A 56 -3.93 17.50 43.19
C PHE A 56 -4.51 16.25 42.50
N THR A 57 -5.60 15.70 43.04
CA THR A 57 -6.32 14.57 42.44
C THR A 57 -6.79 14.93 41.03
N ASP A 58 -7.40 16.11 40.87
CA ASP A 58 -7.88 16.61 39.58
C ASP A 58 -6.73 16.73 38.57
N ALA A 59 -5.59 17.30 38.98
CA ALA A 59 -4.43 17.47 38.10
C ALA A 59 -3.81 16.13 37.65
N VAL A 60 -3.81 15.12 38.52
CA VAL A 60 -3.33 13.77 38.17
C VAL A 60 -4.30 13.10 37.20
N GLU A 61 -5.60 13.21 37.45
CA GLU A 61 -6.62 12.67 36.55
C GLU A 61 -6.56 13.33 35.17
N GLU A 62 -6.45 14.67 35.11
CA GLU A 62 -6.26 15.39 33.86
C GLU A 62 -5.00 14.96 33.12
N LYS A 63 -3.89 14.78 33.82
CA LYS A 63 -2.64 14.29 33.23
C LYS A 63 -2.81 12.88 32.67
N GLN A 64 -3.46 11.98 33.39
CA GLN A 64 -3.73 10.62 32.92
C GLN A 64 -4.63 10.63 31.69
N VAL A 65 -5.68 11.46 31.68
CA VAL A 65 -6.56 11.63 30.52
C VAL A 65 -5.77 12.19 29.33
N ALA A 66 -4.89 13.16 29.54
CA ALA A 66 -4.04 13.72 28.49
C ALA A 66 -3.06 12.68 27.93
N GLU A 67 -2.40 11.90 28.78
CA GLU A 67 -1.50 10.82 28.37
C GLU A 67 -2.24 9.74 27.58
N GLN A 68 -3.41 9.31 28.05
CA GLN A 68 -4.25 8.35 27.33
C GLN A 68 -4.72 8.90 25.98
N LYS A 69 -5.10 10.18 25.93
CA LYS A 69 -5.50 10.84 24.69
C LYS A 69 -4.33 10.92 23.70
N GLN A 70 -3.14 11.25 24.18
CA GLN A 70 -1.92 11.27 23.36
C GLN A 70 -1.59 9.87 22.82
N LEU A 71 -1.67 8.85 23.67
CA LEU A 71 -1.44 7.46 23.26
C LEU A 71 -2.46 7.02 22.20
N LYS A 72 -3.74 7.32 22.41
CA LYS A 72 -4.81 7.03 21.44
C LYS A 72 -4.57 7.73 20.11
N ALA A 73 -4.22 9.01 20.13
CA ALA A 73 -3.93 9.78 18.91
C ALA A 73 -2.73 9.20 18.15
N ARG A 74 -1.68 8.77 18.85
CA ARG A 74 -0.53 8.11 18.23
C ARG A 74 -0.92 6.79 17.57
N ILE A 75 -1.66 5.94 18.28
CA ILE A 75 -2.13 4.65 17.73
C ILE A 75 -3.00 4.87 16.49
N GLU A 76 -3.90 5.86 16.52
CA GLU A 76 -4.75 6.18 15.38
C GLU A 76 -3.93 6.69 14.17
N GLN A 77 -2.92 7.52 14.42
CA GLN A 77 -2.01 7.98 13.37
C GLN A 77 -1.19 6.82 12.78
N ASP A 78 -0.67 5.94 13.62
CA ASP A 78 0.10 4.77 13.18
C ASP A 78 -0.78 3.81 12.36
N GLN A 79 -2.04 3.59 12.77
CA GLN A 79 -3.01 2.81 12.00
C GLN A 79 -3.26 3.43 10.63
N LYS A 80 -3.51 4.74 10.55
CA LYS A 80 -3.71 5.46 9.28
C LYS A 80 -2.50 5.35 8.36
N ASN A 81 -1.29 5.48 8.92
CA ASN A 81 -0.06 5.34 8.15
C ASN A 81 0.10 3.91 7.60
N LEU A 82 -0.18 2.90 8.43
CA LEU A 82 -0.08 1.49 8.03
C LEU A 82 -1.11 1.13 6.95
N GLU A 83 -2.33 1.65 7.06
CA GLU A 83 -3.37 1.51 6.03
C GLU A 83 -2.94 2.16 4.71
N ALA A 84 -2.44 3.40 4.75
CA ALA A 84 -1.96 4.11 3.57
C ALA A 84 -0.76 3.40 2.91
N GLU A 85 0.16 2.85 3.70
CA GLU A 85 1.30 2.08 3.18
C GLU A 85 0.84 0.74 2.58
N ALA A 86 -0.14 0.08 3.18
CA ALA A 86 -0.75 -1.13 2.63
C ALA A 86 -1.48 -0.84 1.31
N ASP A 87 -2.20 0.28 1.21
CA ASP A 87 -2.84 0.73 -0.02
C ASP A 87 -1.83 1.03 -1.13
N ALA A 88 -0.76 1.77 -0.81
CA ALA A 88 0.31 2.04 -1.76
C ALA A 88 0.95 0.74 -2.26
N ARG A 89 1.24 -0.21 -1.36
CA ARG A 89 1.75 -1.54 -1.74
C ARG A 89 0.77 -2.31 -2.63
N ARG A 90 -0.53 -2.29 -2.33
CA ARG A 90 -1.56 -2.92 -3.17
C ARG A 90 -1.57 -2.33 -4.58
N GLN A 91 -1.46 -1.00 -4.70
CA GLN A 91 -1.43 -0.34 -6.01
C GLN A 91 -0.18 -0.70 -6.81
N VAL A 92 0.99 -0.76 -6.17
CA VAL A 92 2.24 -1.19 -6.83
C VAL A 92 2.10 -2.62 -7.34
N ILE A 93 1.65 -3.56 -6.50
CA ILE A 93 1.47 -4.96 -6.90
C ILE A 93 0.45 -5.08 -8.06
N ALA A 94 -0.64 -4.32 -8.01
CA ALA A 94 -1.63 -4.32 -9.08
C ALA A 94 -1.06 -3.77 -10.40
N ALA A 95 -0.31 -2.67 -10.34
CA ALA A 95 0.34 -2.09 -11.51
C ALA A 95 1.42 -3.02 -12.10
N GLU A 96 2.22 -3.68 -11.24
CA GLU A 96 3.20 -4.69 -11.67
C GLU A 96 2.52 -5.89 -12.34
N ALA A 97 1.41 -6.37 -11.77
CA ALA A 97 0.63 -7.46 -12.37
C ALA A 97 0.05 -7.05 -13.73
N GLU A 98 -0.50 -5.85 -13.86
CA GLU A 98 -1.03 -5.32 -15.12
C GLU A 98 0.06 -5.14 -16.18
N ALA A 99 1.23 -4.63 -15.77
CA ALA A 99 2.39 -4.50 -16.66
C ALA A 99 2.86 -5.86 -17.17
N GLU A 100 2.92 -6.87 -16.31
CA GLU A 100 3.32 -8.23 -16.70
C GLU A 100 2.29 -8.88 -17.64
N VAL A 101 0.99 -8.72 -17.36
CA VAL A 101 -0.07 -9.18 -18.28
C VAL A 101 0.08 -8.52 -19.65
N THR A 102 0.31 -7.21 -19.69
CA THR A 102 0.49 -6.46 -20.94
C THR A 102 1.74 -6.95 -21.69
N ARG A 103 2.84 -7.21 -20.98
CA ARG A 103 4.08 -7.73 -21.54
C ARG A 103 3.85 -9.10 -22.19
N ILE A 104 3.17 -10.01 -21.50
CA ILE A 104 2.84 -11.35 -22.01
C ILE A 104 1.94 -11.23 -23.25
N GLN A 105 0.92 -10.36 -23.22
CA GLN A 105 0.04 -10.15 -24.37
C GLN A 105 0.80 -9.62 -25.59
N ALA A 106 1.72 -8.68 -25.39
CA ALA A 106 2.56 -8.15 -26.45
C ALA A 106 3.48 -9.25 -27.04
N GLU A 107 4.06 -10.09 -26.19
CA GLU A 107 4.89 -11.23 -26.60
C GLU A 107 4.09 -12.25 -27.42
N VAL A 108 2.87 -12.59 -26.97
CA VAL A 108 1.96 -13.48 -27.71
C VAL A 108 1.56 -12.87 -29.05
N ALA A 109 1.25 -11.57 -29.11
CA ALA A 109 0.88 -10.88 -30.34
C ALA A 109 2.05 -10.82 -31.35
N GLN A 110 3.26 -10.56 -30.87
CA GLN A 110 4.49 -10.62 -31.68
C GLN A 110 4.69 -12.01 -32.28
N TYR A 111 4.62 -13.05 -31.44
CA TYR A 111 4.77 -14.43 -31.89
C TYR A 111 3.70 -14.83 -32.92
N ALA A 112 2.44 -14.44 -32.71
CA ALA A 112 1.36 -14.70 -33.66
C ALA A 112 1.60 -13.98 -34.99
N GLY A 113 2.01 -12.71 -34.96
CA GLY A 113 2.34 -11.94 -36.17
C GLY A 113 3.53 -12.50 -36.94
N GLU A 114 4.57 -12.98 -36.25
CA GLU A 114 5.70 -13.68 -36.88
C GLU A 114 5.24 -14.96 -37.60
N LYS A 115 4.38 -15.76 -36.95
CA LYS A 115 3.84 -16.98 -37.55
C LYS A 115 2.96 -16.68 -38.76
N GLU A 116 2.13 -15.65 -38.69
CA GLU A 116 1.30 -15.22 -39.81
C GLU A 116 2.16 -14.71 -40.97
N ALA A 117 3.19 -13.91 -40.69
CA ALA A 117 4.14 -13.46 -41.71
C ALA A 117 4.89 -14.62 -42.37
N GLU A 118 5.32 -15.63 -41.61
CA GLU A 118 5.93 -16.85 -42.14
C GLU A 118 4.97 -17.62 -43.05
N MET A 119 3.71 -17.79 -42.64
CA MET A 119 2.69 -18.44 -43.47
C MET A 119 2.44 -17.66 -44.76
N ASN A 120 2.33 -16.33 -44.68
CA ASN A 120 2.11 -15.47 -45.84
C ASN A 120 3.29 -15.51 -46.82
N ARG A 121 4.54 -15.56 -46.32
CA ARG A 121 5.73 -15.74 -47.16
C ARG A 121 5.70 -17.07 -47.91
N LYS A 122 5.43 -18.18 -47.20
CA LYS A 122 5.32 -19.51 -47.82
C LYS A 122 4.20 -19.57 -48.85
N LEU A 123 3.05 -18.97 -48.55
CA LEU A 123 1.94 -18.89 -49.49
C LEU A 123 2.34 -18.11 -50.75
N ALA A 124 3.00 -16.95 -50.60
CA ALA A 124 3.50 -16.17 -51.73
C ALA A 124 4.54 -16.92 -52.59
N GLU A 125 5.43 -17.71 -51.98
CA GLU A 125 6.38 -18.56 -52.70
C GLU A 125 5.68 -19.65 -53.54
N THR A 126 4.58 -20.21 -53.04
CA THR A 126 3.79 -21.23 -53.77
C THR A 126 2.85 -20.64 -54.82
N LEU A 127 2.58 -19.33 -54.76
CA LEU A 127 1.71 -18.64 -55.70
C LEU A 127 2.51 -18.23 -56.93
N THR A 128 2.45 -19.04 -57.99
CA THR A 128 2.93 -18.65 -59.32
C THR A 128 1.85 -17.85 -60.08
N SER A 129 2.27 -16.95 -60.97
CA SER A 129 1.36 -16.11 -61.77
C SER A 129 0.38 -16.97 -62.59
N GLU A 130 0.87 -18.09 -63.12
CA GLU A 130 0.11 -19.06 -63.90
C GLU A 130 -0.95 -19.77 -63.06
N LEU A 131 -0.65 -20.09 -61.79
CA LEU A 131 -1.59 -20.72 -60.88
C LEU A 131 -2.69 -19.75 -60.46
N ILE A 132 -2.35 -18.49 -60.22
CA ILE A 132 -3.33 -17.42 -59.94
C ILE A 132 -4.27 -17.24 -61.12
N GLN A 133 -3.74 -17.17 -62.35
CA GLN A 133 -4.56 -17.07 -63.56
C GLN A 133 -5.47 -18.29 -63.73
N TYR A 134 -4.96 -19.51 -63.49
CA TYR A 134 -5.76 -20.74 -63.53
C TYR A 134 -6.91 -20.74 -62.51
N TYR A 135 -6.65 -20.35 -61.26
CA TYR A 135 -7.70 -20.25 -60.24
C TYR A 135 -8.70 -19.14 -60.53
N LEU A 136 -8.23 -17.98 -61.05
CA LEU A 136 -9.12 -16.93 -61.52
C LEU A 136 -10.06 -17.49 -62.59
N VAL A 137 -9.53 -18.06 -63.68
CA VAL A 137 -10.32 -18.59 -64.79
C VAL A 137 -11.35 -19.64 -64.32
N ASN A 138 -10.97 -20.51 -63.39
CA ASN A 138 -11.87 -21.55 -62.86
C ASN A 138 -12.96 -21.03 -61.92
N GLN A 139 -12.65 -20.02 -61.09
CA GLN A 139 -13.61 -19.42 -60.18
C GLN A 139 -14.38 -18.25 -60.81
N TRP A 140 -13.99 -17.85 -62.01
CA TRP A 140 -14.64 -16.76 -62.73
C TRP A 140 -15.98 -17.24 -63.30
N ASN A 141 -17.04 -16.52 -62.94
CA ASN A 141 -18.40 -16.79 -63.40
C ASN A 141 -18.69 -16.24 -64.81
N GLY A 142 -17.66 -15.82 -65.56
CA GLY A 142 -17.81 -15.28 -66.91
C GLY A 142 -18.27 -13.83 -66.99
N GLN A 143 -18.40 -13.12 -65.86
CA GLN A 143 -18.85 -11.72 -65.84
C GLN A 143 -17.66 -10.77 -65.69
N LEU A 144 -17.44 -9.94 -66.72
CA LEU A 144 -16.46 -8.86 -66.70
C LEU A 144 -16.80 -7.83 -65.61
N PRO A 145 -15.84 -7.45 -64.74
CA PRO A 145 -16.03 -6.38 -63.78
C PRO A 145 -16.42 -5.10 -64.52
N GLN A 146 -17.57 -4.55 -64.16
CA GLN A 146 -18.08 -3.32 -64.75
C GLN A 146 -17.71 -2.15 -63.84
N PHE A 147 -17.06 -1.12 -64.39
CA PHE A 147 -16.91 0.14 -63.69
C PHE A 147 -18.08 1.06 -64.06
N SER A 148 -18.81 1.52 -63.05
CA SER A 148 -19.88 2.51 -63.22
C SER A 148 -19.26 3.91 -63.22
N GLY A 149 -19.00 4.46 -64.41
CA GLY A 149 -18.66 5.87 -64.60
C GLY A 149 -19.91 6.73 -64.79
N THR A 150 -19.77 8.04 -64.62
CA THR A 150 -20.87 9.03 -64.63
C THR A 150 -21.68 9.09 -65.93
N ASP A 151 -21.19 8.55 -67.05
CA ASP A 151 -21.86 8.57 -68.36
C ASP A 151 -22.07 7.16 -68.98
N GLY A 152 -22.01 6.09 -68.18
CA GLY A 152 -22.36 4.74 -68.64
C GLY A 152 -21.46 3.63 -68.11
N VAL A 153 -21.94 2.39 -68.27
CA VAL A 153 -21.25 1.17 -67.84
C VAL A 153 -20.35 0.67 -68.97
N PHE A 154 -19.03 0.77 -68.78
CA PHE A 154 -18.05 0.31 -69.76
C PHE A 154 -17.31 -0.94 -69.22
N PRO A 155 -17.11 -1.99 -70.05
CA PRO A 155 -16.28 -3.12 -69.68
C PRO A 155 -14.80 -2.71 -69.61
N ILE A 156 -14.10 -3.10 -68.55
CA ILE A 156 -12.65 -2.89 -68.43
C ILE A 156 -11.95 -3.96 -69.28
N LEU A 157 -11.31 -3.54 -70.38
CA LEU A 157 -10.42 -4.39 -71.20
C LEU A 157 -8.98 -3.90 -71.02
N GLU A 158 -8.33 -4.26 -69.91
CA GLU A 158 -6.88 -4.13 -69.79
C GLU A 158 -6.20 -5.39 -70.31
N GLY A 159 -5.43 -5.26 -71.38
CA GLY A 159 -4.57 -6.32 -71.88
C GLY A 159 -3.43 -6.59 -70.90
N PHE A 160 -3.40 -7.79 -70.32
CA PHE A 160 -2.24 -8.30 -69.58
C PHE A 160 -1.09 -8.53 -70.55
N HIS A 161 -0.29 -7.50 -70.84
CA HIS A 161 0.94 -7.61 -71.61
C HIS A 161 2.14 -7.66 -70.67
N ASP A 162 2.98 -8.68 -70.85
CA ASP A 162 4.25 -8.88 -70.15
C ASP A 162 5.10 -7.61 -70.14
N ALA A 163 5.46 -7.15 -68.94
CA ALA A 163 6.54 -6.20 -68.76
C ALA A 163 7.89 -6.94 -68.79
N ALA A 164 8.27 -7.44 -69.97
CA ALA A 164 9.63 -7.89 -70.26
C ALA A 164 10.38 -6.83 -71.09
N GLY A 165 11.09 -5.95 -70.38
CA GLY A 165 12.30 -5.24 -70.82
C GLY A 165 12.17 -4.05 -71.80
N THR A 166 12.73 -2.90 -71.42
CA THR A 166 13.86 -2.30 -72.16
C THR A 166 14.52 -1.13 -71.42
N SER A 167 15.84 -1.21 -71.42
CA SER A 167 16.82 -0.18 -71.09
C SER A 167 16.67 1.08 -71.95
N LYS A 168 16.86 2.25 -71.32
CA LYS A 168 17.73 3.35 -71.80
C LYS A 168 18.34 4.05 -70.61
#